data_AF-B4QUA3-F1
#
_entry.id   AF-B4QUA3-F1
#
_cell.length_a   1.000
_cell.length_b   1.000
_cell.length_c   1.000
_cell.angle_alpha   90.00
_cell.angle_beta   90.00
_cell.angle_gamma   90.00
#
_symmetry.space_group_name_H-M   'P 1'
#
loop_
_entity.id
_entity.type
_entity.pdbx_description
1 polymer ?
#
loop_
_entity_poly.entity_id
_entity_poly.type
_entity_poly.pdbx_seq_one_letter_code
_entity_poly.pdbx_strand_id
1 'polypeptide(L)'
;MDSNGSVDSFVKASFMPTSRFNDVPTVKTNVHNKSCFPLYDQEFRINLSDNQRSEKNSLIVFSIKDKDLFGMSSQYIAESYISFADLEATPPGEQIMMNLSRPEYTDSESLRALEYRLGDKQAKDFLKKLKNRSFS
;
A
#
# COMPACT_ATOMS: atom_id res chain seq x y z
N MET A 1 2.67 9.04 -13.91
CA MET A 1 2.22 10.34 -14.41
C MET A 1 2.37 10.30 -15.90
N ASP A 2 1.26 10.38 -16.61
CA ASP A 2 1.28 10.30 -18.06
C ASP A 2 1.97 11.53 -18.66
N SER A 3 2.41 11.40 -19.90
CA SER A 3 3.09 12.46 -20.66
C SER A 3 2.27 13.76 -20.81
N ASN A 4 0.96 13.70 -20.53
CA ASN A 4 0.03 14.83 -20.55
C ASN A 4 -0.17 15.49 -19.16
N GLY A 5 0.53 15.03 -18.12
CA GLY A 5 0.42 15.54 -16.75
C GLY A 5 -0.84 15.10 -16.00
N SER A 6 -1.64 14.20 -16.59
CA SER A 6 -2.80 13.60 -15.95
C SER A 6 -2.48 12.21 -15.39
N VAL A 7 -3.34 11.71 -14.51
CA VAL A 7 -3.14 10.44 -13.79
C VAL A 7 -4.44 9.64 -13.85
N ASP A 8 -4.34 8.38 -14.25
CA ASP A 8 -5.43 7.41 -14.27
C ASP A 8 -5.35 6.58 -12.99
N SER A 9 -5.76 7.20 -11.89
CA SER A 9 -5.43 6.72 -10.55
C SER A 9 -6.42 5.71 -9.97
N PHE A 10 -5.93 4.81 -9.13
CA PHE A 10 -6.75 3.99 -8.24
C PHE A 10 -6.02 3.71 -6.93
N VAL A 11 -6.78 3.40 -5.87
CA VAL A 11 -6.24 2.98 -4.58
C VAL A 11 -6.40 1.48 -4.41
N LYS A 12 -5.33 0.81 -4.00
CA LYS A 12 -5.33 -0.60 -3.60
C LYS A 12 -5.15 -0.69 -2.09
N ALA A 13 -6.02 -1.39 -1.38
CA ALA A 13 -5.84 -1.72 0.03
C ALA A 13 -5.37 -3.17 0.20
N SER A 14 -4.39 -3.36 1.07
CA SER A 14 -3.82 -4.67 1.41
C SER A 14 -3.45 -4.73 2.90
N PHE A 15 -3.24 -5.93 3.43
CA PHE A 15 -3.02 -6.14 4.86
C PHE A 15 -1.61 -6.65 5.14
N MET A 16 -1.04 -6.19 6.24
CA MET A 16 0.31 -6.56 6.69
C MET A 16 0.29 -7.03 8.15
N PRO A 17 1.14 -8.00 8.53
CA PRO A 17 2.09 -8.72 7.66
C PRO A 17 1.38 -9.73 6.75
N THR A 18 1.84 -9.87 5.50
CA THR A 18 1.17 -10.73 4.50
C THR A 18 0.97 -12.17 4.99
N SER A 19 1.91 -12.72 5.78
CA SER A 19 1.84 -14.07 6.33
C SER A 19 0.59 -14.33 7.18
N ARG A 20 -0.01 -13.28 7.78
CA ARG A 20 -1.22 -13.36 8.60
C ARG A 20 -2.51 -13.21 7.78
N PHE A 21 -2.41 -12.63 6.59
CA PHE A 21 -3.55 -12.23 5.75
C PHE A 21 -3.47 -12.85 4.35
N ASN A 22 -2.84 -14.03 4.23
CA ASN A 22 -2.64 -14.71 2.94
C ASN A 22 -3.96 -15.07 2.24
N ASP A 23 -5.03 -15.29 3.01
CA ASP A 23 -6.38 -15.63 2.58
C ASP A 23 -7.28 -14.39 2.38
N VAL A 24 -6.82 -13.21 2.77
CA VAL A 24 -7.58 -11.96 2.64
C VAL A 24 -7.26 -11.32 1.29
N PRO A 25 -8.25 -11.21 0.37
CA PRO A 25 -8.01 -10.62 -0.94
C PRO A 25 -7.70 -9.13 -0.80
N THR A 26 -6.79 -8.64 -1.65
CA THR A 26 -6.60 -7.20 -1.78
C THR A 26 -7.77 -6.57 -2.52
N VAL A 27 -8.27 -5.45 -2.03
CA VAL A 27 -9.34 -4.69 -2.67
C VAL A 27 -8.78 -3.47 -3.40
N LYS A 28 -9.51 -2.96 -4.39
CA LYS A 28 -9.12 -1.79 -5.16
C LYS A 28 -10.33 -0.95 -5.52
N THR A 29 -10.13 0.36 -5.63
CA THR A 29 -11.16 1.26 -6.14
C THR A 29 -11.32 1.10 -7.65
N ASN A 30 -12.41 1.66 -8.18
CA ASN A 30 -12.47 2.03 -9.59
C ASN A 30 -11.35 3.02 -9.96
N VAL A 31 -10.97 3.02 -11.23
CA VAL A 31 -9.96 3.93 -11.79
C VAL A 31 -10.63 5.26 -12.10
N HIS A 32 -10.02 6.35 -11.64
CA HIS A 32 -10.42 7.71 -11.96
C HIS A 32 -9.46 8.28 -12.98
N ASN A 33 -9.96 8.46 -14.20
CA ASN A 33 -9.12 8.85 -15.33
C ASN A 33 -8.85 10.36 -15.34
N LYS A 34 -7.65 10.73 -15.76
CA LYS A 34 -7.22 12.10 -16.06
C LYS A 34 -7.45 13.09 -14.91
N SER A 35 -7.23 12.67 -13.66
CA SER A 35 -7.42 13.52 -12.47
C SER A 35 -6.31 13.38 -11.45
N CYS A 36 -5.73 14.52 -11.04
CA CYS A 36 -4.75 14.59 -9.96
C CYS A 36 -5.39 14.71 -8.57
N PHE A 37 -6.71 14.93 -8.49
CA PHE A 37 -7.46 15.07 -7.24
C PHE A 37 -8.69 14.16 -7.26
N PRO A 38 -8.50 12.84 -7.34
CA PRO A 38 -9.60 11.88 -7.40
C PRO A 38 -10.37 11.83 -6.07
N LEU A 39 -11.69 11.88 -6.13
CA LEU A 39 -12.57 11.48 -5.03
C LEU A 39 -13.13 10.09 -5.37
N TYR A 40 -12.64 9.06 -4.70
CA TYR A 40 -12.99 7.67 -5.02
C TYR A 40 -14.36 7.22 -4.49
N ASP A 41 -14.77 7.78 -3.34
CA ASP A 41 -16.04 7.55 -2.64
C ASP A 41 -16.53 6.09 -2.69
N GLN A 42 -15.68 5.17 -2.19
CA GLN A 42 -15.90 3.73 -2.26
C GLN A 42 -15.72 3.06 -0.91
N GLU A 43 -16.67 2.19 -0.57
CA GLU A 43 -16.65 1.37 0.63
C GLU A 43 -16.17 -0.05 0.29
N PHE A 44 -15.29 -0.60 1.14
CA PHE A 44 -14.90 -2.00 1.09
C PHE A 44 -15.37 -2.72 2.35
N ARG A 45 -15.99 -3.89 2.18
CA ARG A 45 -16.34 -4.80 3.27
C ARG A 45 -15.42 -6.00 3.24
N ILE A 46 -14.63 -6.16 4.30
CA ILE A 46 -13.56 -7.15 4.36
C ILE A 46 -13.84 -8.04 5.56
N ASN A 47 -13.98 -9.33 5.30
CA ASN A 47 -14.19 -10.33 6.34
C ASN A 47 -12.84 -10.77 6.88
N LEU A 48 -12.63 -10.58 8.17
CA LEU A 48 -11.45 -11.03 8.90
C LEU A 48 -11.87 -12.08 9.93
N SER A 49 -11.04 -13.11 10.11
CA SER A 49 -11.19 -14.03 11.24
C SER A 49 -10.94 -13.32 12.58
N ASP A 50 -11.41 -13.90 13.68
CA ASP A 50 -11.20 -13.34 15.02
C ASP A 50 -9.71 -13.16 15.35
N ASN A 51 -8.88 -14.15 14.96
CA ASN A 51 -7.44 -14.07 15.12
C ASN A 51 -6.86 -12.88 14.34
N GLN A 52 -7.22 -12.71 13.06
CA GLN A 52 -6.77 -11.58 12.24
C GLN A 52 -7.21 -10.23 12.80
N ARG A 53 -8.43 -10.14 13.33
CA ARG A 53 -9.00 -8.92 13.91
C ARG A 53 -8.35 -8.54 15.24
N SER A 54 -7.97 -9.53 16.05
CA SER A 54 -7.38 -9.29 17.37
C SER A 54 -5.98 -8.68 17.34
N GLU A 55 -5.30 -8.75 16.19
CA GLU A 55 -3.89 -8.43 16.01
C GLU A 55 -3.67 -6.92 15.76
N LYS A 56 -3.66 -6.14 16.84
CA LYS A 56 -3.60 -4.66 16.82
C LYS A 56 -2.41 -4.05 16.06
N ASN A 57 -1.28 -4.76 16.02
CA ASN A 57 -0.07 -4.34 15.30
C ASN A 57 -0.13 -4.62 13.78
N SER A 58 -1.25 -5.15 13.29
CA SER A 58 -1.48 -5.32 11.85
C SER A 58 -1.78 -3.97 11.20
N LEU A 59 -1.40 -3.83 9.93
CA LEU A 59 -1.59 -2.60 9.17
C LEU A 59 -2.51 -2.85 7.96
N ILE A 60 -3.31 -1.84 7.64
CA ILE A 60 -3.85 -1.67 6.30
C ILE A 60 -2.90 -0.75 5.53
N VAL A 61 -2.43 -1.20 4.37
CA VAL A 61 -1.60 -0.41 3.46
C VAL A 61 -2.44 -0.02 2.26
N PHE A 62 -2.63 1.29 2.09
CA PHE A 62 -3.25 1.90 0.93
C PHE A 62 -2.17 2.33 -0.06
N SER A 63 -2.10 1.70 -1.23
CA SER A 63 -1.18 2.06 -2.31
C SER A 63 -1.94 2.80 -3.40
N ILE A 64 -1.45 3.98 -3.76
CA ILE A 64 -1.97 4.81 -4.85
C ILE A 64 -1.16 4.47 -6.09
N LYS A 65 -1.85 4.16 -7.18
CA LYS A 65 -1.23 3.75 -8.42
C LYS A 65 -1.81 4.47 -9.61
N ASP A 66 -0.96 4.72 -10.60
CA ASP A 66 -1.32 5.17 -11.93
C ASP A 66 -1.54 3.96 -12.83
N LYS A 67 -2.64 3.90 -13.56
CA LYS A 67 -2.90 2.84 -14.53
C LYS A 67 -2.47 3.33 -15.91
N ASP A 68 -1.52 2.64 -16.52
CA ASP A 68 -1.05 2.98 -17.88
C ASP A 68 -2.13 2.71 -18.95
N LEU A 69 -2.02 3.39 -20.09
CA LEU A 69 -2.98 3.51 -21.19
C LEU A 69 -3.43 2.20 -21.86
N PHE A 70 -2.81 1.07 -21.51
CA PHE A 70 -3.21 -0.27 -21.98
C PHE A 70 -3.39 -1.29 -20.85
N GLY A 71 -3.37 -0.86 -19.59
CA GLY A 71 -3.60 -1.71 -18.42
C GLY A 71 -2.56 -2.81 -18.19
N MET A 72 -1.47 -2.83 -18.97
CA MET A 72 -0.40 -3.83 -18.87
C MET A 72 0.50 -3.60 -17.66
N SER A 73 0.61 -2.36 -17.19
CA SER A 73 1.38 -2.01 -16.00
C SER A 73 0.67 -0.93 -15.18
N SER A 74 1.09 -0.77 -13.94
CA SER A 74 0.62 0.31 -13.07
C SER A 74 1.81 0.92 -12.36
N GLN A 75 1.99 2.22 -12.46
CA GLN A 75 3.04 2.94 -11.77
C GLN A 75 2.69 3.12 -10.30
N TYR A 76 3.65 2.95 -9.41
CA TYR A 76 3.46 3.22 -8.00
C TYR A 76 3.66 4.71 -7.71
N ILE A 77 2.66 5.37 -7.12
CA ILE A 77 2.72 6.81 -6.81
C ILE A 77 3.12 7.02 -5.35
N ALA A 78 2.33 6.47 -4.42
CA ALA A 78 2.51 6.67 -2.98
C ALA A 78 1.83 5.54 -2.18
N GLU A 79 2.12 5.48 -0.88
CA GLU A 79 1.33 4.74 0.09
C GLU A 79 0.99 5.56 1.33
N SER A 80 -0.04 5.09 2.02
CA SER A 80 -0.31 5.38 3.41
C SER A 80 -0.61 4.08 4.16
N TYR A 81 -0.46 4.11 5.47
CA TYR A 81 -0.74 2.98 6.35
C TYR A 81 -1.51 3.43 7.59
N ILE A 82 -2.35 2.53 8.10
CA ILE A 82 -3.03 2.69 9.38
C ILE A 82 -2.99 1.37 10.13
N SER A 83 -2.72 1.41 11.43
CA SER A 83 -2.76 0.21 12.27
C SER A 83 -4.19 -0.13 12.68
N PHE A 84 -4.43 -1.40 13.02
CA PHE A 84 -5.72 -1.80 13.56
C PHE A 84 -5.98 -1.13 14.92
N ALA A 85 -4.93 -0.89 15.71
CA ALA A 85 -5.03 -0.13 16.95
C ALA A 85 -5.57 1.30 16.71
N ASP A 86 -4.99 2.03 15.75
CA ASP A 86 -5.38 3.41 15.44
C ASP A 86 -6.79 3.46 14.86
N LEU A 87 -7.13 2.49 14.00
CA LEU A 87 -8.46 2.37 13.42
C LEU A 87 -9.53 2.13 14.49
N GLU A 88 -9.27 1.26 15.47
CA GLU A 88 -10.20 0.99 16.57
C GLU A 88 -10.28 2.10 17.60
N ALA A 89 -9.19 2.85 17.79
CA ALA A 89 -9.18 4.02 18.66
C ALA A 89 -9.96 5.19 18.05
N THR A 90 -10.21 5.19 16.74
CA THR A 90 -10.97 6.23 16.05
C THR A 90 -12.48 6.01 16.25
N PRO A 91 -13.23 7.03 16.72
CA PRO A 91 -14.68 6.92 16.86
C PRO A 91 -15.39 6.62 15.52
N PRO A 92 -16.46 5.80 15.53
CA PRO A 92 -17.23 5.54 14.31
C PRO A 92 -17.76 6.83 13.66
N GLY A 93 -17.57 6.96 12.35
CA GLY A 93 -18.02 8.13 11.58
C GLY A 93 -17.03 9.28 11.52
N GLU A 94 -15.91 9.23 12.25
CA GLU A 94 -14.85 10.22 12.11
C GLU A 94 -13.94 9.96 10.89
N GLN A 95 -13.54 11.04 10.25
CA GLN A 95 -12.63 10.99 9.11
C GLN A 95 -11.18 10.88 9.59
N ILE A 96 -10.47 9.87 9.10
CA ILE A 96 -9.04 9.70 9.37
C ILE A 96 -8.23 10.36 8.24
N MET A 97 -7.55 11.45 8.57
CA MET A 97 -6.62 12.12 7.66
C MET A 97 -5.28 11.39 7.70
N MET A 98 -4.85 10.84 6.57
CA MET A 98 -3.57 10.15 6.46
C MET A 98 -2.63 10.83 5.48
N ASN A 99 -1.34 10.85 5.81
CA ASN A 99 -0.31 11.42 4.96
C ASN A 99 0.17 10.40 3.92
N LEU A 100 0.27 10.85 2.67
CA LEU A 100 0.89 10.06 1.62
C LEU A 100 2.41 10.14 1.75
N SER A 101 3.06 8.99 1.66
CA SER A 101 4.50 8.87 1.63
C SER A 101 4.92 8.04 0.43
N ARG A 102 6.14 8.26 -0.06
CA ARG A 102 6.74 7.38 -1.04
C ARG A 102 7.91 6.66 -0.37
N PRO A 103 7.96 5.32 -0.40
CA PRO A 103 9.09 4.61 0.14
C PRO A 103 10.32 4.95 -0.69
N GLU A 104 11.40 5.35 -0.03
CA GLU A 104 12.67 5.67 -0.66
C GLU A 104 13.68 4.56 -0.36
N TYR A 105 14.37 4.12 -1.41
CA TYR A 105 15.53 3.25 -1.26
C TYR A 105 16.73 4.11 -0.89
N THR A 106 16.93 4.33 0.40
CA THR A 106 18.04 5.13 0.92
C THR A 106 19.21 4.26 1.37
N ASP A 107 20.40 4.85 1.50
CA ASP A 107 21.53 4.22 2.18
C ASP A 107 21.34 4.30 3.70
N SER A 108 20.36 3.54 4.22
CA SER A 108 20.14 3.42 5.66
C SER A 108 20.83 2.18 6.21
N GLU A 109 21.32 2.26 7.46
CA GLU A 109 21.97 1.14 8.14
C GLU A 109 21.07 -0.11 8.18
N SER A 110 19.75 0.08 8.31
CA SER A 110 18.77 -1.01 8.31
C SER A 110 18.66 -1.70 6.95
N LEU A 111 18.63 -0.94 5.85
CA LEU A 111 18.59 -1.53 4.50
C LEU A 111 19.91 -2.23 4.18
N ARG A 112 21.03 -1.62 4.54
CA ARG A 112 22.37 -2.22 4.38
C ARG A 112 22.52 -3.50 5.19
N ALA A 113 22.00 -3.54 6.42
CA ALA A 113 21.98 -4.76 7.23
C ALA A 113 21.17 -5.88 6.58
N LEU A 114 20.07 -5.57 5.88
CA LEU A 114 19.30 -6.56 5.11
C LEU A 114 20.05 -7.06 3.88
N GLU A 115 20.81 -6.19 3.20
CA GLU A 115 21.62 -6.57 2.02
C GLU A 115 22.71 -7.59 2.36
N TYR A 116 23.32 -7.49 3.54
CA TYR A 116 24.37 -8.41 3.98
C TYR A 116 23.86 -9.78 4.47
N ARG A 117 22.54 -9.99 4.58
CA ARG A 117 21.96 -11.30 4.96
C ARG A 117 21.99 -12.27 3.78
N LEU A 118 23.18 -12.80 3.49
CA LEU A 118 23.39 -13.76 2.41
C LEU A 118 22.55 -15.03 2.66
N GLY A 119 21.77 -15.43 1.65
CA GLY A 119 20.89 -16.60 1.72
C GLY A 119 19.49 -16.34 2.29
N ASP A 120 19.23 -15.15 2.86
CA ASP A 120 17.90 -14.77 3.35
C ASP A 120 16.99 -14.37 2.17
N LYS A 121 16.11 -15.29 1.76
CA LYS A 121 15.17 -15.07 0.66
C LYS A 121 14.17 -13.95 1.00
N GLN A 122 13.73 -13.85 2.25
CA GLN A 122 12.74 -12.86 2.67
C GLN A 122 13.33 -11.45 2.60
N ALA A 123 14.56 -11.26 3.07
CA ALA A 123 15.28 -10.00 2.96
C ALA A 123 15.48 -9.59 1.48
N LYS A 124 15.91 -10.53 0.63
CA LYS A 124 16.08 -10.29 -0.81
C LYS A 124 14.78 -9.88 -1.50
N ASP A 125 13.67 -10.57 -1.22
CA ASP A 125 12.36 -10.28 -1.80
C ASP A 125 11.82 -8.93 -1.32
N PHE A 126 12.05 -8.57 -0.05
CA PHE A 126 11.72 -7.26 0.49
C PHE A 126 12.48 -6.14 -0.23
N LEU A 127 13.81 -6.23 -0.32
CA LEU A 127 14.65 -5.23 -0.98
C LEU A 127 14.28 -5.07 -2.46
N LYS A 128 14.00 -6.17 -3.17
CA LYS A 128 13.52 -6.13 -4.56
C LYS A 128 12.21 -5.36 -4.68
N LYS A 129 11.23 -5.62 -3.80
CA LYS A 129 9.95 -4.90 -3.79
C LYS A 129 10.14 -3.43 -3.47
N LEU A 130 11.00 -3.10 -2.51
CA LEU A 130 11.28 -1.72 -2.10
C LEU A 130 11.91 -0.90 -3.25
N LYS A 131 12.95 -1.45 -3.90
CA LYS A 131 13.58 -0.82 -5.08
C LYS A 131 12.54 -0.54 -6.17
N ASN A 132 11.68 -1.51 -6.48
CA ASN A 132 10.65 -1.34 -7.51
C ASN A 132 9.64 -0.25 -7.19
N ARG A 133 9.31 0.02 -5.91
CA ARG A 133 8.41 1.12 -5.51
C ARG A 133 9.11 2.47 -5.53
N SER A 134 10.39 2.49 -5.16
CA SER A 134 11.20 3.72 -5.06
C SER A 134 11.51 4.31 -6.42
N PHE A 135 11.86 3.46 -7.40
CA PHE A 135 12.26 3.89 -8.75
C PHE A 135 11.12 3.82 -9.78
N SER A 136 9.86 3.64 -9.34
CA SER A 136 8.71 3.48 -10.23
C SER A 136 8.34 4.74 -10.99
#